data_AF-A0A351DD67-F1
#
_entry.id   AF-A0A351DD67-F1
#
_cell.length_a   1.000
_cell.length_b   1.000
_cell.length_c   1.000
_cell.angle_alpha   90.00
_cell.angle_beta   90.00
_cell.angle_gamma   90.00
#
_symmetry.space_group_name_H-M   'P 1'
#
loop_
_entity.id
_entity.type
_entity.pdbx_description
1 polymer ?
#
loop_
_entity_poly.entity_id
_entity_poly.type
_entity_poly.pdbx_seq_one_letter_code
_entity_poly.pdbx_strand_id
1 'polypeptide(L)'
;QAGTGQVTARQAACNAEIPMSTPAITINKVCLSGLNAIYLAAQMVENGDAEIVIAGGMESMTNAPYLVPKGRSGYKYGNAEMLDVIQHDGLFCALEKELMGEGTERYAASADIARSNQDDVAQKSHQRASSAIENGNLSEEIIPMEIPQRRGDPISFEHDEGVRPGTDLESLQKLRPAFAESGNITAGNASQISDGGSAVIITSRDVADQLSIEPLAELISYGQVAGPDTSLLTQPSRAISDALSNSELALSDIDLFEINEAFAAVSVASMADLGIDDSVVNINGGAIALGHPIGMSGNRLALTLAYQLKRQGGGIGAAALCGGGGQGDALILKAT
;
A
#
# COMPACT_ATOMS: atom_id res chain seq x y z
N GLN A 1 -12.98 -5.86 -4.81
CA GLN A 1 -13.27 -7.05 -5.64
C GLN A 1 -14.64 -6.94 -6.28
N ALA A 2 -14.71 -6.69 -7.59
CA ALA A 2 -15.97 -6.76 -8.33
C ALA A 2 -15.71 -7.28 -9.75
N GLY A 3 -16.55 -8.22 -10.21
CA GLY A 3 -16.46 -8.74 -11.59
C GLY A 3 -15.23 -9.62 -11.90
N THR A 4 -14.38 -9.92 -10.93
CA THR A 4 -13.09 -10.63 -11.10
C THR A 4 -13.19 -12.16 -11.08
N GLY A 5 -14.40 -12.73 -11.01
CA GLY A 5 -14.60 -14.17 -10.81
C GLY A 5 -14.37 -14.63 -9.36
N GLN A 6 -14.45 -15.94 -9.13
CA GLN A 6 -14.38 -16.53 -7.79
C GLN A 6 -12.94 -16.55 -7.26
N VAL A 7 -12.76 -16.20 -5.98
CA VAL A 7 -11.53 -16.39 -5.19
C VAL A 7 -10.26 -15.99 -5.95
N THR A 8 -10.03 -14.69 -6.12
CA THR A 8 -8.94 -14.20 -6.99
C THR A 8 -7.56 -14.70 -6.57
N ALA A 9 -7.29 -14.88 -5.28
CA ALA A 9 -6.05 -15.50 -4.81
C ALA A 9 -5.86 -16.94 -5.35
N ARG A 10 -6.94 -17.70 -5.52
CA ARG A 10 -6.89 -19.03 -6.13
C ARG A 10 -6.56 -18.95 -7.62
N GLN A 11 -7.11 -17.97 -8.32
CA GLN A 11 -6.78 -17.73 -9.73
C GLN A 11 -5.30 -17.38 -9.89
N ALA A 12 -4.78 -16.46 -9.05
CA ALA A 12 -3.36 -16.10 -9.05
C ALA A 12 -2.47 -17.32 -8.76
N ALA A 13 -2.80 -18.12 -7.75
CA ALA A 13 -2.05 -19.33 -7.42
C ALA A 13 -2.03 -20.34 -8.59
N CYS A 14 -3.17 -20.61 -9.21
CA CYS A 14 -3.24 -21.52 -10.37
C CYS A 14 -2.45 -20.98 -11.56
N ASN A 15 -2.50 -19.67 -11.83
CA ASN A 15 -1.76 -19.03 -12.92
C ASN A 15 -0.24 -19.03 -12.67
N ALA A 16 0.17 -19.04 -11.40
CA ALA A 16 1.56 -19.24 -10.98
C ALA A 16 1.96 -20.73 -10.87
N GLU A 17 1.14 -21.64 -11.42
CA GLU A 17 1.37 -23.09 -11.42
C GLU A 17 1.48 -23.74 -10.04
N ILE A 18 0.95 -23.09 -9.00
CA ILE A 18 0.86 -23.68 -7.66
C ILE A 18 -0.13 -24.86 -7.71
N PRO A 19 0.23 -26.02 -7.13
CA PRO A 19 -0.60 -27.22 -7.20
C PRO A 19 -2.05 -27.01 -6.77
N MET A 20 -2.97 -27.68 -7.45
CA MET A 20 -4.40 -27.66 -7.12
C MET A 20 -4.73 -28.22 -5.72
N SER A 21 -3.81 -28.92 -5.08
CA SER A 21 -3.94 -29.36 -3.68
C SER A 21 -3.72 -28.23 -2.66
N THR A 22 -3.15 -27.10 -3.06
CA THR A 22 -2.87 -25.98 -2.14
C THR A 22 -4.12 -25.13 -1.93
N PRO A 23 -4.62 -24.91 -0.70
CA PRO A 23 -5.77 -24.04 -0.45
C PRO A 23 -5.41 -22.56 -0.66
N ALA A 24 -6.40 -21.73 -0.97
CA ALA A 24 -6.22 -20.28 -1.08
C ALA A 24 -7.48 -19.56 -0.59
N ILE A 25 -7.28 -18.43 0.07
CA ILE A 25 -8.34 -17.50 0.48
C ILE A 25 -8.06 -16.13 -0.10
N THR A 26 -9.10 -15.32 -0.30
CA THR A 26 -8.90 -13.90 -0.60
C THR A 26 -9.50 -13.06 0.49
N ILE A 27 -8.69 -12.17 1.04
CA ILE A 27 -9.08 -11.26 2.11
C ILE A 27 -9.32 -9.86 1.54
N ASN A 28 -10.17 -9.10 2.21
CA ASN A 28 -10.40 -7.70 1.88
C ASN A 28 -10.41 -6.90 3.18
N LYS A 29 -9.36 -6.09 3.34
CA LYS A 29 -9.24 -5.06 4.36
C LYS A 29 -8.91 -3.70 3.71
N VAL A 30 -9.47 -3.46 2.51
CA VAL A 30 -9.20 -2.29 1.66
C VAL A 30 -7.68 -2.14 1.45
N CYS A 31 -7.11 -0.95 1.67
CA CYS A 31 -5.68 -0.66 1.53
C CYS A 31 -4.81 -1.62 2.36
N LEU A 32 -5.32 -2.08 3.50
CA LEU A 32 -4.59 -2.90 4.47
C LEU A 32 -4.43 -4.36 4.02
N SER A 33 -5.14 -4.78 2.95
CA SER A 33 -5.25 -6.19 2.55
C SER A 33 -3.90 -6.88 2.37
N GLY A 34 -2.97 -6.26 1.63
CA GLY A 34 -1.67 -6.87 1.35
C GLY A 34 -0.78 -7.05 2.59
N LEU A 35 -0.85 -6.12 3.54
CA LEU A 35 -0.10 -6.21 4.80
C LEU A 35 -0.77 -7.21 5.76
N ASN A 36 -2.11 -7.22 5.80
CA ASN A 36 -2.87 -8.15 6.61
C ASN A 36 -2.72 -9.60 6.13
N ALA A 37 -2.47 -9.82 4.83
CA ALA A 37 -2.15 -11.14 4.31
C ALA A 37 -0.86 -11.69 4.92
N ILE A 38 0.16 -10.85 5.13
CA ILE A 38 1.41 -11.24 5.80
C ILE A 38 1.14 -11.63 7.24
N TYR A 39 0.36 -10.82 7.96
CA TYR A 39 -0.02 -11.12 9.35
C TYR A 39 -0.75 -12.46 9.49
N LEU A 40 -1.76 -12.72 8.65
CA LEU A 40 -2.50 -13.98 8.69
C LEU A 40 -1.61 -15.17 8.34
N ALA A 41 -0.70 -15.01 7.37
CA ALA A 41 0.27 -16.04 7.01
C ALA A 41 1.25 -16.34 8.16
N ALA A 42 1.75 -15.32 8.85
CA ALA A 42 2.59 -15.49 10.02
C ALA A 42 1.85 -16.24 11.14
N GLN A 43 0.61 -15.87 11.44
CA GLN A 43 -0.23 -16.58 12.42
C GLN A 43 -0.46 -18.06 12.06
N MET A 44 -0.65 -18.38 10.78
CA MET A 44 -0.76 -19.78 10.33
C MET A 44 0.54 -20.56 10.59
N VAL A 45 1.69 -19.94 10.34
CA VAL A 45 3.01 -20.55 10.57
C VAL A 45 3.29 -20.71 12.07
N GLU A 46 3.03 -19.68 12.86
CA GLU A 46 3.22 -19.68 14.33
C GLU A 46 2.34 -20.71 15.03
N ASN A 47 1.09 -20.88 14.58
CA ASN A 47 0.16 -21.88 15.13
C ASN A 47 0.44 -23.31 14.63
N GLY A 48 1.35 -23.49 13.67
CA GLY A 48 1.66 -24.79 13.07
C GLY A 48 0.58 -25.29 12.09
N ASP A 49 -0.32 -24.41 11.63
CA ASP A 49 -1.34 -24.73 10.63
C ASP A 49 -0.76 -24.86 9.21
N ALA A 50 0.38 -24.20 8.95
CA ALA A 50 1.13 -24.30 7.71
C ALA A 50 2.64 -24.11 7.94
N GLU A 51 3.47 -24.79 7.15
CA GLU A 51 4.93 -24.60 7.20
C GLU A 51 5.39 -23.45 6.29
N ILE A 52 4.74 -23.30 5.13
CA ILE A 52 5.06 -22.31 4.11
C ILE A 52 3.75 -21.73 3.58
N VAL A 53 3.65 -20.40 3.58
CA VAL A 53 2.48 -19.67 3.08
C VAL A 53 2.92 -18.58 2.12
N ILE A 54 2.22 -18.43 0.99
CA ILE A 54 2.40 -17.27 0.11
C ILE A 54 1.40 -16.20 0.55
N ALA A 55 1.92 -15.04 0.91
CA ALA A 55 1.14 -13.88 1.31
C ALA A 55 1.36 -12.74 0.30
N GLY A 56 0.32 -11.99 -0.03
CA GLY A 56 0.41 -11.03 -1.11
C GLY A 56 -0.79 -10.12 -1.20
N GLY A 57 -0.74 -9.28 -2.23
CA GLY A 57 -1.85 -8.45 -2.64
C GLY A 57 -1.75 -8.14 -4.13
N MET A 58 -2.89 -7.93 -4.77
CA MET A 58 -2.95 -7.56 -6.17
C MET A 58 -4.17 -6.69 -6.41
N GLU A 59 -4.05 -5.74 -7.32
CA GLU A 59 -5.13 -4.88 -7.76
C GLU A 59 -4.93 -4.52 -9.24
N SER A 60 -6.03 -4.46 -9.99
CA SER A 60 -6.05 -3.76 -11.27
C SER A 60 -7.25 -2.82 -11.23
N MET A 61 -6.97 -1.58 -10.85
CA MET A 61 -7.96 -0.52 -10.81
C MET A 61 -8.41 -0.16 -12.23
N THR A 62 -7.52 -0.23 -13.22
CA THR A 62 -7.85 -0.02 -14.64
C THR A 62 -8.98 -0.93 -15.14
N ASN A 63 -9.02 -2.18 -14.66
CA ASN A 63 -10.00 -3.19 -15.09
C ASN A 63 -11.25 -3.25 -14.20
N ALA A 64 -11.43 -2.31 -13.27
CA ALA A 64 -12.60 -2.27 -12.42
C ALA A 64 -13.89 -2.01 -13.24
N PRO A 65 -14.97 -2.78 -13.03
CA PRO A 65 -16.20 -2.60 -13.78
C PRO A 65 -17.06 -1.46 -13.24
N TYR A 66 -18.14 -1.14 -13.96
CA TYR A 66 -19.27 -0.37 -13.43
C TYR A 66 -20.37 -1.31 -12.91
N LEU A 67 -21.05 -0.94 -11.82
CA LEU A 67 -22.19 -1.67 -11.27
C LEU A 67 -23.51 -1.03 -11.70
N VAL A 68 -24.51 -1.89 -11.88
CA VAL A 68 -25.91 -1.50 -12.08
C VAL A 68 -26.73 -2.12 -10.92
N PRO A 69 -26.87 -1.43 -9.77
CA PRO A 69 -27.35 -2.05 -8.53
C PRO A 69 -28.72 -2.73 -8.63
N LYS A 70 -29.66 -2.11 -9.36
CA LYS A 70 -31.00 -2.69 -9.58
C LYS A 70 -31.11 -3.40 -10.93
N GLY A 71 -29.99 -3.68 -11.60
CA GLY A 71 -29.97 -4.39 -12.88
C GLY A 71 -30.64 -5.76 -12.80
N ARG A 72 -30.52 -6.44 -11.66
CA ARG A 72 -31.17 -7.74 -11.41
C ARG A 72 -32.67 -7.63 -11.09
N SER A 73 -33.07 -6.68 -10.25
CA SER A 73 -34.46 -6.54 -9.80
C SER A 73 -35.34 -5.66 -10.70
N GLY A 74 -34.72 -4.91 -11.63
CA GLY A 74 -35.37 -3.95 -12.52
C GLY A 74 -35.57 -2.56 -11.90
N TYR A 75 -35.52 -1.52 -12.74
CA TYR A 75 -35.76 -0.12 -12.36
C TYR A 75 -37.20 0.37 -12.57
N LYS A 76 -38.05 -0.43 -13.25
CA LYS A 76 -39.44 -0.11 -13.66
C LYS A 76 -39.57 1.08 -14.61
N TYR A 77 -39.29 2.31 -14.17
CA TYR A 77 -39.39 3.55 -14.96
C TYR A 77 -38.50 4.65 -14.34
N GLY A 78 -37.81 5.42 -15.18
CA GLY A 78 -36.96 6.55 -14.77
C GLY A 78 -35.46 6.31 -15.00
N ASN A 79 -34.66 7.35 -14.72
CA ASN A 79 -33.20 7.31 -14.85
C ASN A 79 -32.56 6.38 -13.79
N ALA A 80 -31.39 5.84 -14.13
CA ALA A 80 -30.59 5.00 -13.25
C ALA A 80 -29.14 5.45 -13.24
N GLU A 81 -28.52 5.35 -12.07
CA GLU A 81 -27.08 5.57 -11.89
C GLU A 81 -26.31 4.27 -12.13
N MET A 82 -25.17 4.39 -12.81
CA MET A 82 -24.14 3.34 -12.87
C MET A 82 -23.04 3.73 -11.89
N LEU A 83 -22.67 2.82 -11.00
CA LEU A 83 -21.67 3.09 -9.97
C LEU A 83 -20.30 2.66 -10.47
N ASP A 84 -19.32 3.56 -10.39
CA ASP A 84 -17.92 3.21 -10.57
C ASP A 84 -17.44 2.39 -9.36
N VAL A 85 -16.95 1.17 -9.58
CA VAL A 85 -16.49 0.29 -8.48
C VAL A 85 -15.27 0.86 -7.76
N ILE A 86 -14.35 1.52 -8.48
CA ILE A 86 -13.15 2.09 -7.87
C ILE A 86 -13.58 3.05 -6.78
N GLN A 87 -14.50 3.95 -7.14
CA GLN A 87 -15.07 4.90 -6.18
C GLN A 87 -15.89 4.18 -5.11
N HIS A 88 -16.88 3.38 -5.51
CA HIS A 88 -17.87 2.82 -4.58
C HIS A 88 -17.28 1.84 -3.55
N ASP A 89 -16.41 0.93 -3.98
CA ASP A 89 -15.86 -0.13 -3.11
C ASP A 89 -14.47 0.19 -2.56
N GLY A 90 -13.72 1.10 -3.20
CA GLY A 90 -12.32 1.41 -2.86
C GLY A 90 -12.10 2.79 -2.25
N LEU A 91 -12.70 3.83 -2.85
CA LEU A 91 -12.35 5.23 -2.55
C LEU A 91 -13.50 6.05 -1.91
N PHE A 92 -14.56 5.39 -1.42
CA PHE A 92 -15.70 6.04 -0.79
C PHE A 92 -15.90 5.55 0.65
N CYS A 93 -16.06 6.50 1.57
CA CYS A 93 -16.30 6.22 2.98
C CYS A 93 -17.73 5.71 3.15
N ALA A 94 -17.89 4.40 3.37
CA ALA A 94 -19.21 3.84 3.63
C ALA A 94 -19.85 4.34 4.94
N LEU A 95 -19.07 4.93 5.86
CA LEU A 95 -19.53 5.42 7.16
C LEU A 95 -19.95 6.90 7.10
N GLU A 96 -19.10 7.78 6.57
CA GLU A 96 -19.36 9.23 6.48
C GLU A 96 -20.01 9.67 5.17
N LYS A 97 -20.08 8.77 4.18
CA LYS A 97 -20.73 9.00 2.88
C LYS A 97 -20.07 10.10 2.03
N GLU A 98 -18.74 10.13 2.03
CA GLU A 98 -17.91 11.05 1.24
C GLU A 98 -16.70 10.32 0.62
N LEU A 99 -16.02 10.95 -0.34
CA LEU A 99 -14.80 10.40 -0.93
C LEU A 99 -13.64 10.38 0.09
N MET A 100 -12.73 9.42 -0.05
CA MET A 100 -11.52 9.37 0.80
C MET A 100 -10.72 10.68 0.75
N GLY A 101 -10.65 11.33 -0.42
CA GLY A 101 -9.98 12.62 -0.58
C GLY A 101 -10.72 13.77 0.12
N GLU A 102 -12.04 13.83 0.02
CA GLU A 102 -12.87 14.84 0.72
C GLU A 102 -12.71 14.72 2.24
N GLY A 103 -12.83 13.50 2.77
CA GLY A 103 -12.64 13.24 4.20
C GLY A 103 -11.22 13.59 4.65
N THR A 104 -10.19 13.16 3.90
CA THR A 104 -8.79 13.46 4.23
C THR A 104 -8.53 14.96 4.24
N GLU A 105 -9.08 15.70 3.28
CA GLU A 105 -8.96 17.16 3.21
C GLU A 105 -9.61 17.85 4.43
N ARG A 106 -10.80 17.40 4.82
CA ARG A 106 -11.51 17.90 6.01
C ARG A 106 -10.72 17.64 7.30
N TYR A 107 -10.17 16.44 7.47
CA TYR A 107 -9.34 16.11 8.63
C TYR A 107 -8.00 16.86 8.59
N ALA A 108 -7.36 17.00 7.43
CA ALA A 108 -6.11 17.73 7.27
C ALA A 108 -6.26 19.22 7.61
N ALA A 109 -7.38 19.84 7.20
CA ALA A 109 -7.74 21.19 7.59
C ALA A 109 -7.95 21.32 9.10
N SER A 110 -8.58 20.33 9.73
CA SER A 110 -8.79 20.31 11.20
C SER A 110 -7.50 20.12 11.99
N ALA A 111 -6.46 19.57 11.36
CA ALA A 111 -5.12 19.38 11.92
C ALA A 111 -4.11 20.46 11.47
N ASP A 112 -4.58 21.55 10.84
CA ASP A 112 -3.77 22.66 10.35
C ASP A 112 -2.59 22.25 9.44
N ILE A 113 -2.76 21.16 8.66
CA ILE A 113 -1.72 20.67 7.75
C ILE A 113 -1.61 21.60 6.53
N ALA A 114 -0.52 22.35 6.47
CA ALA A 114 -0.26 23.28 5.38
C ALA A 114 -0.05 22.56 4.04
N ARG A 115 -0.57 23.17 2.96
CA ARG A 115 -0.37 22.71 1.58
C ARG A 115 1.11 22.54 1.20
N SER A 116 1.96 23.47 1.64
CA SER A 116 3.40 23.44 1.36
C SER A 116 4.08 22.18 1.88
N ASN A 117 3.65 21.66 3.04
CA ASN A 117 4.23 20.45 3.62
C ASN A 117 3.82 19.21 2.80
N GLN A 118 2.59 19.21 2.29
CA GLN A 118 2.09 18.14 1.42
C GLN A 118 2.82 18.12 0.07
N ASP A 119 3.03 19.30 -0.53
CA ASP A 119 3.76 19.42 -1.79
C ASP A 119 5.24 19.07 -1.64
N ASP A 120 5.86 19.37 -0.49
CA ASP A 120 7.25 18.98 -0.20
C ASP A 120 7.40 17.44 -0.14
N VAL A 121 6.48 16.75 0.55
CA VAL A 121 6.43 15.28 0.56
C VAL A 121 6.27 14.73 -0.86
N ALA A 122 5.36 15.29 -1.64
CA ALA A 122 5.12 14.85 -3.03
C ALA A 122 6.35 15.03 -3.93
N GLN A 123 7.01 16.19 -3.87
CA GLN A 123 8.25 16.43 -4.60
C GLN A 123 9.31 15.39 -4.23
N LYS A 124 9.54 15.19 -2.93
CA LYS A 124 10.55 14.26 -2.42
C LYS A 124 10.24 12.83 -2.80
N SER A 125 8.97 12.42 -2.77
CA SER A 125 8.53 11.09 -3.21
C SER A 125 8.93 10.82 -4.66
N HIS A 126 8.66 11.76 -5.58
CA HIS A 126 9.07 11.64 -6.98
C HIS A 126 10.59 11.69 -7.19
N GLN A 127 11.30 12.56 -6.48
CA GLN A 127 12.77 12.68 -6.58
C GLN A 127 13.47 11.41 -6.07
N ARG A 128 13.02 10.87 -4.94
CA ARG A 128 13.55 9.63 -4.35
C ARG A 128 13.24 8.42 -5.22
N ALA A 129 12.01 8.31 -5.75
CA ALA A 129 11.65 7.25 -6.68
C ALA A 129 12.49 7.31 -7.97
N SER A 130 12.69 8.50 -8.56
CA SER A 130 13.57 8.65 -9.72
C SER A 130 14.99 8.21 -9.42
N SER A 131 15.55 8.64 -8.28
CA SER A 131 16.89 8.25 -7.88
C SER A 131 17.01 6.76 -7.60
N ALA A 132 15.98 6.14 -7.00
CA ALA A 132 15.94 4.71 -6.73
C ALA A 132 15.87 3.88 -8.02
N ILE A 133 15.17 4.35 -9.05
CA ILE A 133 15.18 3.75 -10.38
C ILE A 133 16.57 3.88 -11.02
N GLU A 134 17.13 5.09 -11.04
CA GLU A 134 18.44 5.37 -11.66
C GLU A 134 19.59 4.57 -11.03
N ASN A 135 19.54 4.37 -9.70
CA ASN A 135 20.54 3.62 -8.96
C ASN A 135 20.27 2.11 -8.91
N GLY A 136 19.16 1.63 -9.47
CA GLY A 136 18.78 0.21 -9.47
C GLY A 136 18.28 -0.32 -8.11
N ASN A 137 17.89 0.55 -7.18
CA ASN A 137 17.35 0.11 -5.89
C ASN A 137 16.00 -0.60 -6.04
N LEU A 138 15.16 -0.17 -7.00
CA LEU A 138 13.85 -0.80 -7.22
C LEU A 138 13.91 -2.03 -8.13
N SER A 139 14.97 -2.21 -8.91
CA SER A 139 15.03 -3.34 -9.86
C SER A 139 15.15 -4.71 -9.19
N GLU A 140 15.70 -4.79 -7.97
CA GLU A 140 15.82 -6.05 -7.23
C GLU A 140 14.48 -6.60 -6.70
N GLU A 141 13.49 -5.72 -6.51
CA GLU A 141 12.16 -6.07 -6.01
C GLU A 141 11.10 -6.16 -7.12
N ILE A 142 11.44 -5.78 -8.35
CA ILE A 142 10.54 -5.82 -9.52
C ILE A 142 10.81 -7.07 -10.37
N ILE A 143 9.74 -7.78 -10.71
CA ILE A 143 9.76 -8.82 -11.74
C ILE A 143 9.22 -8.20 -13.03
N PRO A 144 10.02 -8.14 -14.12
CA PRO A 144 9.57 -7.70 -15.44
C PRO A 144 8.29 -8.41 -15.91
N MET A 145 7.33 -7.63 -16.43
CA MET A 145 6.14 -8.18 -17.08
C MET A 145 6.21 -8.02 -18.59
N GLU A 146 6.13 -9.13 -19.30
CA GLU A 146 6.06 -9.14 -20.76
C GLU A 146 4.63 -8.91 -21.24
N ILE A 147 4.36 -7.77 -21.88
CA ILE A 147 3.03 -7.39 -22.38
C ILE A 147 2.88 -7.85 -23.84
N PRO A 148 2.07 -8.89 -24.14
CA PRO A 148 1.95 -9.42 -25.47
C PRO A 148 1.39 -8.40 -26.46
N GLN A 149 2.06 -8.25 -27.60
CA GLN A 149 1.60 -7.37 -28.67
C GLN A 149 0.86 -8.15 -29.76
N ARG A 150 -0.17 -7.55 -30.35
CA ARG A 150 -0.87 -8.15 -31.51
C ARG A 150 0.09 -8.40 -32.69
N ARG A 151 1.14 -7.59 -32.82
CA ARG A 151 2.21 -7.70 -33.81
C ARG A 151 3.53 -7.26 -33.17
N GLY A 152 4.60 -7.98 -33.47
CA GLY A 152 5.93 -7.70 -32.93
C GLY A 152 6.19 -8.43 -31.63
N ASP A 153 7.36 -8.17 -31.05
CA ASP A 153 7.79 -8.76 -29.80
C ASP A 153 6.99 -8.15 -28.62
N PRO A 154 6.85 -8.88 -27.50
CA PRO A 154 6.27 -8.33 -26.27
C PRO A 154 6.99 -7.06 -25.82
N ILE A 155 6.26 -6.16 -25.17
CA ILE A 155 6.84 -5.00 -24.51
C ILE A 155 7.20 -5.44 -23.09
N SER A 156 8.47 -5.40 -22.74
CA SER A 156 8.88 -5.60 -21.35
C SER A 156 8.54 -4.36 -20.52
N PHE A 157 7.80 -4.56 -19.44
CA PHE A 157 7.43 -3.55 -18.45
C PHE A 157 8.22 -3.82 -17.16
N GLU A 158 9.21 -2.96 -16.88
CA GLU A 158 10.23 -3.20 -15.84
C GLU A 158 10.37 -2.03 -14.86
N HIS A 159 9.62 -0.95 -15.06
CA HIS A 159 9.74 0.29 -14.28
C HIS A 159 8.36 0.82 -13.89
N ASP A 160 8.27 1.34 -12.68
CA ASP A 160 7.07 2.05 -12.21
C ASP A 160 6.78 3.27 -13.09
N GLU A 161 5.61 3.27 -13.74
CA GLU A 161 5.27 4.27 -14.76
C GLU A 161 4.78 5.62 -14.19
N GLY A 162 4.48 5.67 -12.88
CA GLY A 162 3.94 6.84 -12.20
C GLY A 162 4.98 7.93 -11.87
N VAL A 163 6.27 7.63 -12.00
CA VAL A 163 7.35 8.49 -11.52
C VAL A 163 7.57 9.69 -12.46
N ARG A 164 7.65 10.89 -11.88
CA ARG A 164 7.82 12.17 -12.60
C ARG A 164 9.08 12.88 -12.10
N PRO A 165 10.27 12.63 -12.69
CA PRO A 165 11.55 13.15 -12.20
C PRO A 165 11.63 14.68 -12.13
N GLY A 166 10.93 15.38 -13.03
CA GLY A 166 10.90 16.83 -13.11
C GLY A 166 9.91 17.53 -12.16
N THR A 167 9.34 16.80 -11.20
CA THR A 167 8.41 17.39 -10.22
C THR A 167 9.16 18.32 -9.28
N ASP A 168 8.64 19.53 -9.12
CA ASP A 168 9.16 20.55 -8.20
C ASP A 168 8.01 21.29 -7.47
N LEU A 169 8.34 22.02 -6.40
CA LEU A 169 7.35 22.79 -5.64
C LEU A 169 6.59 23.79 -6.52
N GLU A 170 7.24 24.41 -7.51
CA GLU A 170 6.61 25.43 -8.36
C GLU A 170 5.50 24.81 -9.24
N SER A 171 5.75 23.64 -9.81
CA SER A 171 4.77 22.89 -10.61
C SER A 171 3.64 22.35 -9.76
N LEU A 172 3.92 21.83 -8.55
CA LEU A 172 2.91 21.34 -7.62
C LEU A 172 1.97 22.45 -7.14
N GLN A 173 2.52 23.64 -6.81
CA GLN A 173 1.72 24.80 -6.37
C GLN A 173 0.73 25.31 -7.42
N LYS A 174 0.98 25.04 -8.71
CA LYS A 174 0.06 25.41 -9.80
C LYS A 174 -1.15 24.48 -9.90
N LEU A 175 -1.11 23.32 -9.25
CA LEU A 175 -2.20 22.35 -9.31
C LEU A 175 -3.41 22.80 -8.50
N ARG A 176 -4.58 22.67 -9.12
CA ARG A 176 -5.87 22.95 -8.49
C ARG A 176 -6.22 21.85 -7.48
N PRO A 177 -6.93 22.21 -6.40
CA PRO A 177 -7.54 21.22 -5.51
C PRO A 177 -8.38 20.19 -6.27
N ALA A 178 -8.30 18.92 -5.86
CA ALA A 178 -8.95 17.80 -6.53
C ALA A 178 -10.36 17.50 -5.99
N PHE A 179 -10.65 17.89 -4.73
CA PHE A 179 -11.88 17.49 -4.02
C PHE A 179 -12.77 18.69 -3.68
N ALA A 180 -12.33 19.64 -2.84
CA ALA A 180 -13.06 20.89 -2.60
C ALA A 180 -12.38 22.12 -3.22
N GLU A 181 -13.15 23.16 -3.54
CA GLU A 181 -12.64 24.38 -4.20
C GLU A 181 -11.54 25.09 -3.39
N SER A 182 -11.67 25.10 -2.06
CA SER A 182 -10.69 25.65 -1.11
C SER A 182 -9.75 24.59 -0.51
N GLY A 183 -9.67 23.43 -1.16
CA GLY A 183 -8.93 22.28 -0.70
C GLY A 183 -7.41 22.42 -0.77
N ASN A 184 -6.70 21.54 -0.07
CA ASN A 184 -5.24 21.45 -0.15
C ASN A 184 -4.73 20.12 -0.72
N ILE A 185 -5.63 19.18 -1.02
CA ILE A 185 -5.28 17.94 -1.71
C ILE A 185 -5.42 18.15 -3.22
N THR A 186 -4.41 17.73 -3.97
CA THR A 186 -4.36 17.80 -5.43
C THR A 186 -3.92 16.47 -6.03
N ALA A 187 -4.03 16.35 -7.35
CA ALA A 187 -3.49 15.19 -8.08
C ALA A 187 -1.96 15.05 -7.93
N GLY A 188 -1.25 16.08 -7.49
CA GLY A 188 0.21 16.03 -7.30
C GLY A 188 0.64 15.58 -5.90
N ASN A 189 -0.24 15.65 -4.89
CA ASN A 189 0.08 15.27 -3.51
C ASN A 189 -0.85 14.18 -2.95
N ALA A 190 -1.52 13.46 -3.85
CA ALA A 190 -2.29 12.25 -3.60
C ALA A 190 -1.72 11.10 -4.42
N SER A 191 -1.87 9.86 -3.95
CA SER A 191 -1.45 8.69 -4.71
C SER A 191 -2.25 8.50 -6.00
N GLN A 192 -1.63 7.85 -6.99
CA GLN A 192 -2.24 7.56 -8.27
C GLN A 192 -3.19 6.35 -8.19
N ILE A 193 -4.18 6.32 -9.08
CA ILE A 193 -4.90 5.08 -9.41
C ILE A 193 -3.92 4.20 -10.18
N SER A 194 -3.70 2.99 -9.69
CA SER A 194 -2.58 2.15 -10.17
C SER A 194 -2.92 0.67 -10.16
N ASP A 195 -2.18 -0.09 -10.96
CA ASP A 195 -2.27 -1.54 -11.08
C ASP A 195 -0.99 -2.18 -10.55
N GLY A 196 -1.09 -3.39 -9.98
CA GLY A 196 0.09 -4.13 -9.54
C GLY A 196 -0.22 -5.40 -8.74
N GLY A 197 0.75 -6.31 -8.67
CA GLY A 197 0.79 -7.44 -7.74
C GLY A 197 2.11 -7.53 -6.96
N SER A 198 2.04 -7.91 -5.68
CA SER A 198 3.21 -8.13 -4.82
C SER A 198 2.96 -9.36 -3.95
N ALA A 199 3.98 -10.19 -3.77
CA ALA A 199 3.88 -11.41 -2.98
C ALA A 199 5.21 -11.72 -2.28
N VAL A 200 5.09 -12.36 -1.11
CA VAL A 200 6.19 -12.85 -0.29
C VAL A 200 5.90 -14.29 0.14
N ILE A 201 6.97 -15.01 0.47
CA ILE A 201 6.88 -16.34 1.07
C ILE A 201 7.16 -16.18 2.57
N ILE A 202 6.24 -16.68 3.39
CA ILE A 202 6.34 -16.68 4.85
C ILE A 202 6.55 -18.12 5.32
N THR A 203 7.54 -18.33 6.18
CA THR A 203 7.88 -19.63 6.77
C THR A 203 8.58 -19.43 8.11
N SER A 204 8.76 -20.51 8.86
CA SER A 204 9.51 -20.49 10.12
C SER A 204 11.03 -20.54 9.86
N ARG A 205 11.82 -20.08 10.85
CA ARG A 205 13.28 -20.17 10.79
C ARG A 205 13.75 -21.62 10.57
N ASP A 206 13.15 -22.56 11.28
CA ASP A 206 13.48 -23.98 11.19
C ASP A 206 13.28 -24.54 9.78
N VAL A 207 12.18 -24.18 9.12
CA VAL A 207 11.88 -24.62 7.74
C VAL A 207 12.83 -23.93 6.75
N ALA A 208 13.12 -22.65 6.91
CA ALA A 208 14.09 -21.94 6.09
C ALA A 208 15.49 -22.58 6.17
N ASP A 209 15.96 -22.92 7.39
CA ASP A 209 17.24 -23.60 7.62
C ASP A 209 17.24 -25.01 7.00
N GLN A 210 16.15 -25.78 7.13
CA GLN A 210 16.00 -27.10 6.49
C GLN A 210 16.08 -27.03 4.95
N LEU A 211 15.54 -25.96 4.37
CA LEU A 211 15.56 -25.71 2.93
C LEU A 211 16.82 -24.97 2.45
N SER A 212 17.72 -24.59 3.36
CA SER A 212 18.92 -23.81 3.05
C SER A 212 18.60 -22.49 2.35
N ILE A 213 17.51 -21.84 2.76
CA ILE A 213 17.06 -20.53 2.26
C ILE A 213 17.45 -19.47 3.28
N GLU A 214 18.17 -18.44 2.84
CA GLU A 214 18.43 -17.26 3.66
C GLU A 214 17.19 -16.35 3.66
N PRO A 215 16.55 -16.09 4.82
CA PRO A 215 15.41 -15.19 4.89
C PRO A 215 15.79 -13.76 4.51
N LEU A 216 14.90 -13.05 3.81
CA LEU A 216 15.10 -11.64 3.49
C LEU A 216 14.98 -10.74 4.74
N ALA A 217 14.01 -11.06 5.60
CA ALA A 217 13.76 -10.38 6.86
C ALA A 217 12.94 -11.29 7.80
N GLU A 218 13.01 -11.00 9.09
CA GLU A 218 12.19 -11.56 10.15
C GLU A 218 11.03 -10.61 10.46
N LEU A 219 9.81 -11.14 10.60
CA LEU A 219 8.66 -10.40 11.13
C LEU A 219 8.72 -10.42 12.65
N ILE A 220 8.91 -9.26 13.29
CA ILE A 220 9.05 -9.14 14.75
C ILE A 220 7.69 -9.00 15.43
N SER A 221 6.85 -8.11 14.91
CA SER A 221 5.53 -7.85 15.48
C SER A 221 4.60 -7.21 14.45
N TYR A 222 3.32 -7.19 14.81
CA TYR A 222 2.24 -6.62 14.01
C TYR A 222 1.32 -5.78 14.90
N GLY A 223 0.80 -4.69 14.34
CA GLY A 223 -0.11 -3.78 15.04
C GLY A 223 -1.34 -3.43 14.20
N GLN A 224 -2.48 -3.29 14.87
CA GLN A 224 -3.77 -2.94 14.25
C GLN A 224 -4.53 -1.92 15.09
N VAL A 225 -4.98 -0.84 14.45
CA VAL A 225 -5.76 0.20 15.10
C VAL A 225 -7.00 0.54 14.31
N ALA A 226 -8.00 1.10 15.01
CA ALA A 226 -9.19 1.68 14.42
C ALA A 226 -9.71 2.85 15.27
N GLY A 227 -10.48 3.75 14.65
CA GLY A 227 -11.16 4.85 15.34
C GLY A 227 -10.18 5.92 15.86
N PRO A 228 -10.63 6.85 16.72
CA PRO A 228 -12.00 7.00 17.21
C PRO A 228 -12.99 7.50 16.14
N ASP A 229 -12.47 7.98 15.01
CA ASP A 229 -13.22 8.39 13.84
C ASP A 229 -12.68 7.68 12.58
N THR A 230 -13.12 8.12 11.41
CA THR A 230 -12.74 7.58 10.11
C THR A 230 -11.45 8.19 9.55
N SER A 231 -10.79 9.10 10.28
CA SER A 231 -9.59 9.78 9.83
C SER A 231 -8.47 8.79 9.51
N LEU A 232 -7.74 9.08 8.44
CA LEU A 232 -6.59 8.31 7.98
C LEU A 232 -5.26 8.86 8.53
N LEU A 233 -5.24 10.11 8.99
CA LEU A 233 -4.02 10.91 9.16
C LEU A 233 -2.96 10.25 10.05
N THR A 234 -3.35 9.78 11.23
CA THR A 234 -2.42 9.19 12.23
C THR A 234 -2.62 7.68 12.41
N GLN A 235 -3.38 7.04 11.53
CA GLN A 235 -3.57 5.59 11.62
C GLN A 235 -2.26 4.81 11.40
N PRO A 236 -1.36 5.19 10.47
CA PRO A 236 -0.07 4.52 10.32
C PRO A 236 0.82 4.66 11.57
N SER A 237 0.98 5.88 12.11
CA SER A 237 1.80 6.12 13.31
C SER A 237 1.28 5.37 14.54
N ARG A 238 -0.05 5.33 14.71
CA ARG A 238 -0.69 4.58 15.78
C ARG A 238 -0.56 3.07 15.61
N ALA A 239 -0.66 2.57 14.37
CA ALA A 239 -0.42 1.16 14.09
C ALA A 239 1.04 0.76 14.37
N ILE A 240 2.01 1.61 14.04
CA ILE A 240 3.43 1.41 14.40
C ILE A 240 3.58 1.36 15.92
N SER A 241 2.96 2.29 16.64
CA SER A 241 3.00 2.32 18.10
C SER A 241 2.38 1.05 18.72
N ASP A 242 1.28 0.55 18.16
CA ASP A 242 0.65 -0.71 18.57
C ASP A 242 1.56 -1.92 18.29
N ALA A 243 2.17 -1.99 17.10
CA ALA A 243 3.12 -3.04 16.75
C ALA A 243 4.34 -3.06 17.68
N LEU A 244 4.87 -1.88 18.02
CA LEU A 244 5.97 -1.74 18.98
C LEU A 244 5.55 -2.21 20.38
N SER A 245 4.32 -1.92 20.82
CA SER A 245 3.80 -2.36 22.12
C SER A 245 3.68 -3.88 22.26
N ASN A 246 3.59 -4.59 21.13
CA ASN A 246 3.61 -6.05 21.04
C ASN A 246 5.04 -6.62 20.91
N SER A 247 6.07 -5.81 21.14
CA SER A 247 7.49 -6.18 21.05
C SER A 247 8.29 -5.60 22.22
N GLU A 248 9.58 -5.93 22.29
CA GLU A 248 10.52 -5.32 23.25
C GLU A 248 11.22 -4.07 22.70
N LEU A 249 10.83 -3.62 21.50
CA LEU A 249 11.47 -2.50 20.80
C LEU A 249 10.83 -1.16 21.15
N ALA A 250 11.65 -0.11 21.14
CA ALA A 250 11.22 1.28 21.20
C ALA A 250 11.22 1.91 19.80
N LEU A 251 10.53 3.04 19.66
CA LEU A 251 10.54 3.82 18.41
C LEU A 251 11.97 4.23 18.00
N SER A 252 12.85 4.48 18.96
CA SER A 252 14.26 4.81 18.72
C SER A 252 15.10 3.68 18.16
N ASP A 253 14.59 2.44 18.18
CA ASP A 253 15.26 1.27 17.61
C ASP A 253 14.92 1.06 16.14
N ILE A 254 13.99 1.85 15.57
CA ILE A 254 13.58 1.75 14.17
C ILE A 254 14.49 2.62 13.30
N ASP A 255 15.17 1.98 12.35
CA ASP A 255 16.10 2.63 11.42
C ASP A 255 15.38 3.27 10.23
N LEU A 256 14.34 2.61 9.72
CA LEU A 256 13.61 3.00 8.50
C LEU A 256 12.10 2.81 8.61
N PHE A 257 11.37 3.66 7.90
CA PHE A 257 9.92 3.65 7.85
C PHE A 257 9.42 3.65 6.41
N GLU A 258 8.51 2.73 6.10
CA GLU A 258 7.70 2.76 4.88
C GLU A 258 6.25 3.08 5.26
N ILE A 259 5.86 4.35 5.14
CA ILE A 259 4.50 4.84 5.44
C ILE A 259 3.78 5.12 4.12
N ASN A 260 2.70 4.39 3.85
CA ASN A 260 1.99 4.52 2.58
C ASN A 260 1.43 5.93 2.37
N GLU A 261 1.83 6.54 1.26
CA GLU A 261 1.45 7.90 0.89
C GLU A 261 0.11 7.95 0.16
N ALA A 262 -0.97 7.42 0.77
CA ALA A 262 -2.32 7.53 0.18
C ALA A 262 -2.65 9.00 -0.15
N PHE A 263 -2.30 9.87 0.79
CA PHE A 263 -2.21 11.32 0.61
C PHE A 263 -0.97 11.82 1.36
N ALA A 264 -0.32 12.86 0.86
CA ALA A 264 0.83 13.47 1.54
C ALA A 264 0.49 13.93 2.97
N ALA A 265 -0.76 14.35 3.21
CA ALA A 265 -1.25 14.70 4.54
C ALA A 265 -1.11 13.55 5.57
N VAL A 266 -1.26 12.30 5.14
CA VAL A 266 -1.09 11.12 6.01
C VAL A 266 0.37 10.98 6.43
N SER A 267 1.31 11.13 5.49
CA SER A 267 2.74 11.08 5.80
C SER A 267 3.15 12.22 6.72
N VAL A 268 2.71 13.46 6.44
CA VAL A 268 2.99 14.63 7.29
C VAL A 268 2.47 14.42 8.71
N ALA A 269 1.23 13.98 8.87
CA ALA A 269 0.63 13.75 10.16
C ALA A 269 1.31 12.60 10.93
N SER A 270 1.59 11.49 10.25
CA SER A 270 2.24 10.32 10.87
C SER A 270 3.67 10.62 11.31
N MET A 271 4.45 11.36 10.51
CA MET A 271 5.80 11.80 10.89
C MET A 271 5.76 12.72 12.12
N ALA A 272 4.84 13.67 12.14
CA ALA A 272 4.66 14.58 13.28
C ALA A 272 4.24 13.84 14.56
N ASP A 273 3.33 12.87 14.45
CA ASP A 273 2.83 12.07 15.58
C ASP A 273 3.92 11.15 16.17
N LEU A 274 4.78 10.58 15.32
CA LEU A 274 5.95 9.79 15.75
C LEU A 274 7.13 10.66 16.20
N GLY A 275 7.17 11.94 15.83
CA GLY A 275 8.32 12.81 16.08
C GLY A 275 9.56 12.43 15.26
N ILE A 276 9.36 11.89 14.06
CA ILE A 276 10.44 11.51 13.12
C ILE A 276 10.50 12.48 11.94
N ASP A 277 11.66 12.54 11.29
CA ASP A 277 11.87 13.34 10.09
C ASP A 277 11.83 12.50 8.81
N ASP A 278 11.78 13.17 7.66
CA ASP A 278 11.61 12.53 6.37
C ASP A 278 12.87 11.81 5.87
N SER A 279 14.03 11.94 6.51
CA SER A 279 15.27 11.28 6.10
C SER A 279 15.26 9.77 6.30
N VAL A 280 14.38 9.27 7.16
CA VAL A 280 14.19 7.83 7.45
C VAL A 280 12.88 7.26 6.92
N VAL A 281 12.06 8.08 6.24
CA VAL A 281 10.73 7.69 5.75
C VAL A 281 10.72 7.62 4.22
N ASN A 282 10.26 6.50 3.65
CA ASN A 282 10.07 6.30 2.20
C ASN A 282 11.30 6.74 1.39
N ILE A 283 12.48 6.26 1.75
CA ILE A 283 13.75 6.76 1.20
C ILE A 283 13.96 6.41 -0.28
N ASN A 284 13.19 5.45 -0.81
CA ASN A 284 13.13 5.11 -2.24
C ASN A 284 11.89 5.68 -2.93
N GLY A 285 11.19 6.63 -2.30
CA GLY A 285 9.91 7.15 -2.76
C GLY A 285 8.73 6.31 -2.27
N GLY A 286 7.53 6.89 -2.32
CA GLY A 286 6.31 6.24 -1.86
C GLY A 286 5.16 6.33 -2.86
N ALA A 287 3.95 6.05 -2.39
CA ALA A 287 2.77 5.84 -3.23
C ALA A 287 2.31 7.07 -4.06
N ILE A 288 2.76 8.29 -3.73
CA ILE A 288 2.51 9.46 -4.59
C ILE A 288 3.23 9.27 -5.94
N ALA A 289 4.48 8.80 -5.88
CA ALA A 289 5.29 8.55 -7.08
C ALA A 289 5.08 7.16 -7.67
N LEU A 290 5.05 6.14 -6.83
CA LEU A 290 5.03 4.73 -7.23
C LEU A 290 3.61 4.17 -7.44
N GLY A 291 2.59 4.92 -7.03
CA GLY A 291 1.18 4.53 -7.15
C GLY A 291 0.63 3.77 -5.95
N HIS A 292 -0.71 3.65 -5.89
CA HIS A 292 -1.41 2.96 -4.80
C HIS A 292 -2.43 1.90 -5.31
N PRO A 293 -1.96 0.76 -5.84
CA PRO A 293 -2.85 -0.37 -6.11
C PRO A 293 -3.37 -0.94 -4.77
N ILE A 294 -4.60 -0.58 -4.42
CA ILE A 294 -5.18 -0.67 -3.07
C ILE A 294 -4.91 -2.01 -2.38
N GLY A 295 -5.32 -3.14 -2.98
CA GLY A 295 -5.16 -4.47 -2.40
C GLY A 295 -3.71 -4.97 -2.29
N MET A 296 -2.75 -4.34 -2.98
CA MET A 296 -1.34 -4.71 -3.09
C MET A 296 -0.43 -3.89 -2.18
N SER A 297 -0.72 -2.59 -2.01
CA SER A 297 0.25 -1.62 -1.47
C SER A 297 0.86 -2.02 -0.14
N GLY A 298 0.07 -2.56 0.81
CA GLY A 298 0.61 -3.04 2.08
C GLY A 298 1.73 -4.08 1.92
N ASN A 299 1.57 -5.04 1.01
CA ASN A 299 2.61 -6.04 0.76
C ASN A 299 3.86 -5.40 0.11
N ARG A 300 3.64 -4.49 -0.85
CA ARG A 300 4.72 -3.73 -1.50
C ARG A 300 5.55 -2.94 -0.48
N LEU A 301 4.93 -2.26 0.48
CA LEU A 301 5.67 -1.55 1.55
C LEU A 301 6.60 -2.49 2.32
N ALA A 302 6.09 -3.66 2.72
CA ALA A 302 6.90 -4.64 3.45
C ALA A 302 8.07 -5.15 2.61
N LEU A 303 7.83 -5.41 1.32
CA LEU A 303 8.88 -5.85 0.38
C LEU A 303 9.97 -4.79 0.22
N THR A 304 9.59 -3.55 -0.12
CA THR A 304 10.51 -2.43 -0.29
C THR A 304 11.32 -2.17 0.98
N LEU A 305 10.67 -2.22 2.15
CA LEU A 305 11.35 -2.08 3.43
C LEU A 305 12.41 -3.18 3.64
N ALA A 306 12.04 -4.44 3.42
CA ALA A 306 12.92 -5.58 3.64
C ALA A 306 14.16 -5.52 2.73
N TYR A 307 13.97 -5.20 1.45
CA TYR A 307 15.07 -4.99 0.51
C TYR A 307 15.95 -3.80 0.91
N GLN A 308 15.35 -2.71 1.38
CA GLN A 308 16.11 -1.54 1.79
C GLN A 308 16.94 -1.78 3.06
N LEU A 309 16.37 -2.47 4.07
CA LEU A 309 17.11 -2.90 5.27
C LEU A 309 18.29 -3.81 4.87
N LYS A 310 18.08 -4.77 3.96
CA LYS A 310 19.16 -5.61 3.44
C LYS A 310 20.26 -4.78 2.76
N ARG A 311 19.90 -3.81 1.92
CA ARG A 311 20.88 -2.95 1.21
C ARG A 311 21.77 -2.15 2.15
N GLN A 312 21.26 -1.70 3.29
CA GLN A 312 22.05 -0.97 4.29
C GLN A 312 22.83 -1.88 5.25
N GLY A 313 22.76 -3.21 5.08
CA GLY A 313 23.48 -4.18 5.90
C GLY A 313 22.72 -4.67 7.12
N GLY A 314 21.38 -4.60 7.10
CA GLY A 314 20.49 -5.04 8.17
C GLY A 314 19.78 -3.88 8.87
N GLY A 315 19.21 -4.17 10.03
CA GLY A 315 18.51 -3.21 10.87
C GLY A 315 17.04 -3.53 11.07
N ILE A 316 16.32 -2.61 11.70
CA ILE A 316 14.92 -2.74 12.06
C ILE A 316 14.13 -1.67 11.33
N GLY A 317 12.99 -2.06 10.76
CA GLY A 317 12.13 -1.13 10.03
C GLY A 317 10.66 -1.31 10.36
N ALA A 318 9.86 -0.28 10.10
CA ALA A 318 8.42 -0.31 10.23
C ALA A 318 7.72 -0.02 8.90
N ALA A 319 6.81 -0.89 8.48
CA ALA A 319 5.95 -0.65 7.32
C ALA A 319 4.51 -0.45 7.80
N ALA A 320 3.86 0.64 7.40
CA ALA A 320 2.55 1.01 7.91
C ALA A 320 1.67 1.74 6.88
N LEU A 321 0.37 1.56 7.00
CA LEU A 321 -0.59 2.23 6.14
C LEU A 321 -1.95 2.41 6.80
N CYS A 322 -2.66 3.45 6.37
CA CYS A 322 -4.04 3.72 6.73
C CYS A 322 -4.99 2.88 5.86
N GLY A 323 -6.19 2.63 6.37
CA GLY A 323 -7.26 1.92 5.68
C GLY A 323 -8.60 2.62 5.81
N GLY A 324 -9.43 2.47 4.78
CA GLY A 324 -10.78 3.00 4.75
C GLY A 324 -11.60 2.63 5.99
N GLY A 325 -12.40 3.59 6.48
CA GLY A 325 -13.15 3.44 7.72
C GLY A 325 -12.35 3.77 9.00
N GLY A 326 -11.19 4.43 8.87
CA GLY A 326 -10.39 4.89 10.01
C GLY A 326 -9.62 3.77 10.69
N GLN A 327 -8.97 2.91 9.89
CA GLN A 327 -8.14 1.81 10.37
C GLN A 327 -6.68 2.04 10.00
N GLY A 328 -5.76 1.31 10.65
CA GLY A 328 -4.35 1.28 10.29
C GLY A 328 -3.71 -0.04 10.69
N ASP A 329 -2.82 -0.53 9.83
CA ASP A 329 -2.03 -1.73 10.10
C ASP A 329 -0.54 -1.39 9.96
N ALA A 330 0.29 -2.02 10.78
CA ALA A 330 1.75 -1.91 10.69
C ALA A 330 2.42 -3.24 11.03
N LEU A 331 3.62 -3.42 10.49
CA LEU A 331 4.51 -4.50 10.89
C LEU A 331 5.91 -3.97 11.17
N ILE A 332 6.63 -4.67 12.03
CA ILE A 332 8.04 -4.44 12.31
C ILE A 332 8.85 -5.57 11.70
N LEU A 333 9.82 -5.23 10.84
CA LEU A 333 10.75 -6.18 10.24
C LEU A 333 12.14 -5.99 10.80
N LYS A 334 12.90 -7.07 10.82
CA LYS A 334 14.34 -7.06 11.06
C LYS A 334 15.05 -7.78 9.93
N ALA A 335 16.03 -7.13 9.30
CA ALA A 335 16.96 -7.79 8.38
C ALA A 335 18.32 -7.97 9.05
N THR A 336 19.01 -9.06 8.72
CA THR A 336 20.34 -9.41 9.25
C THR A 336 21.40 -9.43 8.17
#